data_AF-A0A5C4U167-F1
#
_entry.id   AF-A0A5C4U167-F1
#
_cell.length_a   1.000
_cell.length_b   1.000
_cell.length_c   1.000
_cell.angle_alpha   90.00
_cell.angle_beta   90.00
_cell.angle_gamma   90.00
#
_symmetry.space_group_name_H-M   'P 1'
#
loop_
_entity.id
_entity.type
_entity.pdbx_description
1 polymer ?
#
loop_
_entity_poly.entity_id
_entity_poly.type
_entity_poly.pdbx_seq_one_letter_code
_entity_poly.pdbx_strand_id
1 'polypeptide(L)'
;MDHWNTPPERRETLMVVVIYKAPRIFQAASKEKKDKDAANQREALVRDLVSPGRSAGVMVELASQRLTVGAIPSVIRDLTGVKIAGRATRAEDAELVWVSGLGQVSRDP
;
A
#
# COMPACT_ATOMS: atom_id res chain seq x y z
N MET A 1 0.40 -19.62 -11.55
CA MET A 1 0.83 -20.14 -10.23
C MET A 1 0.04 -19.38 -9.18
N ASP A 2 -0.54 -20.07 -8.20
CA ASP A 2 -1.30 -19.44 -7.11
C ASP A 2 -0.78 -19.98 -5.78
N HIS A 3 0.04 -19.16 -5.12
CA HIS A 3 0.72 -19.48 -3.87
C HIS A 3 -0.27 -19.94 -2.78
N TRP A 4 -1.44 -19.29 -2.69
CA TRP A 4 -2.41 -19.53 -1.63
C TRP A 4 -3.10 -20.88 -1.76
N ASN A 5 -3.27 -21.36 -2.99
CA ASN A 5 -3.87 -22.66 -3.31
C ASN A 5 -2.83 -23.78 -3.51
N THR A 6 -1.53 -23.47 -3.44
CA THR A 6 -0.46 -24.48 -3.52
C THR A 6 -0.31 -25.18 -2.16
N PRO A 7 -0.24 -26.53 -2.10
CA PRO A 7 -0.01 -27.25 -0.85
C PRO A 7 1.30 -26.83 -0.16
N PRO A 8 1.35 -26.80 1.19
CA PRO A 8 2.53 -26.33 1.94
C PRO A 8 3.85 -26.97 1.50
N GLU A 9 3.85 -28.25 1.15
CA GLU A 9 5.02 -29.02 0.72
C GLU A 9 5.59 -28.60 -0.65
N ARG A 10 4.82 -27.87 -1.47
CA ARG A 10 5.22 -27.34 -2.79
C ARG A 10 5.17 -25.82 -2.85
N ARG A 11 4.84 -25.17 -1.73
CA ARG A 11 4.65 -23.72 -1.68
C ARG A 11 6.01 -23.07 -1.50
N GLU A 12 6.31 -22.12 -2.38
CA GLU A 12 7.48 -21.25 -2.23
C GLU A 12 7.41 -20.47 -0.91
N THR A 13 8.54 -19.99 -0.42
CA THR A 13 8.55 -19.17 0.81
C THR A 13 7.78 -17.86 0.59
N LEU A 14 6.90 -17.50 1.53
CA LEU A 14 6.21 -16.20 1.49
C LEU A 14 7.23 -15.06 1.62
N MET A 15 7.25 -14.15 0.66
CA MET A 15 8.07 -12.95 0.73
C MET A 15 7.26 -11.80 1.32
N VAL A 16 7.72 -11.26 2.45
CA VAL A 16 7.11 -10.09 3.08
C VAL A 16 7.95 -8.85 2.78
N VAL A 17 7.36 -7.89 2.08
CA VAL A 17 8.01 -6.62 1.72
C VAL A 17 7.42 -5.50 2.56
N VAL A 18 8.20 -4.97 3.50
CA VAL A 18 7.78 -3.85 4.35
C VAL A 18 8.38 -2.56 3.83
N ILE A 19 7.52 -1.63 3.41
CA ILE A 19 7.92 -0.30 2.96
C ILE A 19 7.57 0.70 4.05
N TYR A 20 8.54 0.97 4.93
CA TYR A 20 8.42 2.03 5.93
C TYR A 20 8.55 3.41 5.29
N LYS A 21 7.70 4.35 5.72
CA LYS A 21 7.56 5.69 5.12
C LYS A 21 7.19 5.61 3.63
N ALA A 22 6.23 4.73 3.32
CA ALA A 22 5.77 4.47 1.95
C ALA A 22 5.55 5.73 1.08
N PRO A 23 5.02 6.86 1.57
CA PRO A 23 4.88 8.07 0.74
C PRO A 23 6.17 8.55 0.07
N ARG A 24 7.34 8.33 0.69
CA ARG A 24 8.63 8.74 0.10
C ARG A 24 9.00 7.96 -1.16
N ILE A 25 8.48 6.75 -1.32
CA ILE A 25 8.71 5.93 -2.52
C ILE A 25 8.03 6.54 -3.74
N PHE A 26 6.90 7.22 -3.55
CA PHE A 26 6.09 7.78 -4.65
C PHE A 26 6.43 9.25 -4.94
N GLN A 27 7.29 9.88 -4.15
CA GLN A 27 7.69 11.27 -4.34
C GLN A 27 8.92 11.37 -5.25
N ALA A 28 8.86 12.29 -6.21
CA ALA A 28 10.04 12.70 -6.98
C ALA A 28 11.03 13.43 -6.04
N ALA A 29 12.32 13.22 -6.24
CA ALA A 29 13.36 13.88 -5.46
C ALA A 29 13.47 15.39 -5.77
N SER A 30 13.10 15.79 -6.99
CA SER A 30 13.07 17.17 -7.44
C SER A 30 11.99 17.40 -8.51
N LYS A 31 11.96 18.60 -9.10
CA LYS A 31 11.06 18.95 -10.20
C LYS A 31 11.56 18.47 -11.56
N GLU A 32 12.78 17.95 -11.64
CA GLU A 32 13.40 17.46 -12.86
C GLU A 32 12.62 16.27 -13.45
N LYS A 33 12.52 16.21 -14.78
CA LYS A 33 11.78 15.15 -15.47
C LYS A 33 12.25 13.75 -15.07
N LYS A 34 13.58 13.56 -14.97
CA LYS A 34 14.20 12.29 -14.56
C LYS A 34 13.69 11.80 -13.20
N ASP A 35 13.54 12.69 -12.23
CA ASP A 35 13.12 12.29 -10.87
C ASP A 35 11.63 11.97 -10.81
N LYS A 36 10.82 12.60 -11.67
CA LYS A 36 9.41 12.24 -11.87
C LYS A 36 9.27 10.86 -12.52
N ASP A 37 10.06 10.61 -13.57
CA ASP A 37 10.07 9.30 -14.23
C ASP A 37 10.50 8.19 -13.26
N ALA A 38 11.48 8.46 -12.41
CA ALA A 38 11.91 7.53 -11.35
C ALA A 38 10.83 7.30 -10.28
N ALA A 39 10.01 8.30 -9.93
CA ALA A 39 8.86 8.11 -9.06
C ALA A 39 7.79 7.22 -9.70
N ASN A 40 7.46 7.48 -10.97
CA ASN A 40 6.50 6.69 -11.73
C ASN A 40 6.94 5.23 -11.87
N GLN A 41 8.24 4.98 -12.09
CA GLN A 41 8.79 3.63 -12.14
C GLN A 41 8.64 2.91 -10.80
N ARG A 42 8.95 3.57 -9.68
CA ARG A 42 8.76 3.01 -8.34
C ARG A 42 7.29 2.70 -8.07
N GLU A 43 6.38 3.57 -8.48
CA GLU A 43 4.94 3.33 -8.38
C GLU A 43 4.52 2.07 -9.15
N ALA A 44 4.96 1.94 -10.41
CA ALA A 44 4.66 0.76 -11.22
C ALA A 44 5.20 -0.54 -10.57
N LEU A 45 6.42 -0.52 -10.05
CA LEU A 45 7.00 -1.67 -9.34
C LEU A 45 6.17 -2.05 -8.11
N VAL A 46 5.78 -1.07 -7.27
CA VAL A 46 4.97 -1.37 -6.08
C VAL A 46 3.59 -1.90 -6.48
N ARG A 47 2.97 -1.33 -7.51
CA ARG A 47 1.69 -1.83 -8.05
C ARG A 47 1.80 -3.30 -8.48
N ASP A 48 2.89 -3.65 -9.16
CA ASP A 48 3.12 -5.01 -9.63
C ASP A 48 3.39 -5.97 -8.46
N LEU A 49 4.06 -5.53 -7.39
CA LEU A 49 4.18 -6.32 -6.16
C LEU A 49 2.83 -6.55 -5.47
N VAL A 50 1.96 -5.55 -5.42
CA VAL A 50 0.67 -5.61 -4.70
C VAL A 50 -0.39 -6.45 -5.43
N SER A 51 -0.47 -6.32 -6.76
CA SER A 51 -1.51 -6.99 -7.56
C SER A 51 -1.04 -8.34 -8.11
N PRO A 52 -0.21 -8.43 -9.17
CA PRO A 52 0.24 -9.73 -9.66
C PRO A 52 1.17 -10.45 -8.67
N GLY A 53 1.94 -9.76 -7.83
CA GLY A 53 2.79 -10.39 -6.81
C GLY A 53 2.02 -11.19 -5.75
N ARG A 54 0.73 -10.87 -5.51
CA ARG A 54 -0.10 -11.58 -4.53
C ARG A 54 -0.22 -13.07 -4.85
N SER A 55 -0.46 -13.44 -6.10
CA SER A 55 -0.57 -14.87 -6.48
C SER A 55 0.78 -15.58 -6.49
N ALA A 56 1.88 -14.84 -6.51
CA ALA A 56 3.24 -15.38 -6.39
C ALA A 56 3.72 -15.56 -4.95
N GLY A 57 2.92 -15.19 -3.94
CA GLY A 57 3.33 -15.28 -2.53
C GLY A 57 4.09 -14.06 -2.04
N VAL A 58 3.83 -12.88 -2.61
CA VAL A 58 4.35 -11.61 -2.12
C VAL A 58 3.28 -10.90 -1.29
N MET A 59 3.60 -10.63 -0.03
CA MET A 59 2.80 -9.80 0.86
C MET A 59 3.48 -8.44 1.04
N VAL A 60 2.80 -7.36 0.64
CA VAL A 60 3.34 -6.00 0.72
C VAL A 60 2.68 -5.23 1.86
N GLU A 61 3.48 -4.70 2.76
CA GLU A 61 3.06 -3.79 3.83
C GLU A 61 3.52 -2.36 3.52
N LEU A 62 2.57 -1.45 3.32
CA LEU A 62 2.83 -0.03 3.14
C LEU A 62 2.59 0.70 4.46
N ALA A 63 3.65 1.13 5.12
CA ALA A 63 3.57 1.75 6.45
C ALA A 63 3.93 3.24 6.41
N SER A 64 3.18 4.06 7.15
CA SER A 64 3.52 5.46 7.39
C SER A 64 3.10 5.92 8.78
N GLN A 65 3.87 6.82 9.38
CA GLN A 65 3.52 7.49 10.65
C GLN A 65 2.52 8.63 10.45
N ARG A 66 2.55 9.27 9.27
CA ARG A 66 1.62 10.32 8.87
C ARG A 66 1.25 10.11 7.42
N LEU A 67 -0.03 10.13 7.12
CA LEU A 67 -0.54 10.15 5.76
C LEU A 67 -1.02 11.57 5.45
N THR A 68 -0.83 11.97 4.20
CA THR A 68 -1.47 13.15 3.63
C THR A 68 -2.34 12.71 2.47
N VAL A 69 -3.28 13.55 2.05
CA VAL A 69 -4.06 13.31 0.83
C VAL A 69 -3.09 13.06 -0.34
N GLY A 70 -3.31 11.97 -1.08
CA GLY A 70 -2.46 11.59 -2.22
C GLY A 70 -1.06 11.06 -1.88
N ALA A 71 -0.74 10.85 -0.59
CA ALA A 71 0.56 10.33 -0.18
C ALA A 71 0.86 8.92 -0.72
N ILE A 72 -0.18 8.11 -0.87
CA ILE A 72 -0.16 6.81 -1.54
C ILE A 72 -1.01 6.95 -2.81
N PRO A 73 -0.49 6.62 -4.01
CA PRO A 73 -1.27 6.64 -5.24
C PRO A 73 -2.56 5.81 -5.11
N SER A 74 -3.68 6.35 -5.56
CA SER A 74 -4.99 5.69 -5.44
C SER A 74 -5.00 4.30 -6.08
N VAL A 75 -4.33 4.14 -7.23
CA VAL A 75 -4.18 2.85 -7.91
C VAL A 75 -3.54 1.78 -7.04
N ILE A 76 -2.62 2.14 -6.14
CA ILE A 76 -2.02 1.21 -5.17
C ILE A 76 -2.93 1.03 -3.97
N ARG A 77 -3.42 2.14 -3.38
CA ARG A 77 -4.29 2.13 -2.21
C ARG A 77 -5.52 1.24 -2.43
N ASP A 78 -6.15 1.33 -3.59
CA ASP A 78 -7.39 0.60 -3.89
C ASP A 78 -7.14 -0.89 -4.15
N LEU A 79 -5.89 -1.30 -4.45
CA LEU A 79 -5.49 -2.71 -4.55
C LEU A 79 -5.18 -3.34 -3.18
N THR A 80 -4.88 -2.54 -2.15
CA THR A 80 -4.59 -3.05 -0.80
C THR A 80 -5.86 -3.61 -0.14
N GLY A 81 -5.84 -4.91 0.18
CA GLY A 81 -7.00 -5.62 0.73
C GLY A 81 -7.18 -5.46 2.24
N VAL A 82 -6.13 -5.06 2.95
CA VAL A 82 -6.15 -4.84 4.41
C VAL A 82 -5.71 -3.42 4.70
N LYS A 83 -6.48 -2.72 5.53
CA LYS A 83 -6.25 -1.34 5.96
C LYS A 83 -6.24 -1.31 7.48
N ILE A 84 -5.20 -0.72 8.05
CA ILE A 84 -5.02 -0.63 9.50
C ILE A 84 -4.70 0.81 9.84
N ALA A 85 -5.53 1.43 10.67
CA ALA A 85 -5.27 2.74 11.26
C ALA A 85 -5.05 2.57 12.77
N GLY A 86 -3.87 2.99 13.25
CA GLY A 86 -3.63 3.14 14.68
C GLY A 86 -4.39 4.33 15.26
N ARG A 87 -4.22 4.58 16.56
CA ARG A 87 -4.77 5.78 17.20
C ARG A 87 -4.18 7.04 16.56
N ALA A 88 -4.99 7.76 15.80
CA ALA A 88 -4.64 9.07 15.27
C ALA A 88 -4.93 10.17 16.30
N THR A 89 -4.17 11.25 16.26
CA THR A 89 -4.43 12.44 17.09
C THR A 89 -5.58 13.27 16.52
N ARG A 90 -5.77 13.20 15.19
CA ARG A 90 -6.77 13.90 14.40
C ARG A 90 -7.62 12.87 13.66
N ALA A 91 -8.93 13.08 13.57
CA ALA A 91 -9.85 12.11 12.97
C ALA A 91 -9.59 11.96 11.46
N GLU A 92 -9.33 13.09 10.80
CA GLU A 92 -9.00 13.18 9.38
C GLU A 92 -7.77 12.36 8.99
N ASP A 93 -6.78 12.21 9.87
CA ASP A 93 -5.57 11.40 9.59
C ASP A 93 -5.92 9.90 9.52
N ALA A 94 -6.88 9.45 10.34
CA ALA A 94 -7.36 8.07 10.29
C ALA A 94 -8.24 7.84 9.06
N GLU A 95 -9.08 8.81 8.69
CA GLU A 95 -9.93 8.74 7.51
C GLU A 95 -9.13 8.48 6.23
N LEU A 96 -7.92 9.06 6.11
CA LEU A 96 -7.03 8.83 4.96
C LEU A 96 -6.67 7.36 4.71
N VAL A 97 -6.68 6.52 5.75
CA VAL A 97 -6.48 5.07 5.62
C VAL A 97 -7.75 4.39 5.09
N TRP A 98 -8.91 4.85 5.55
CA TRP A 98 -10.20 4.23 5.29
C TRP A 98 -10.85 4.67 3.99
N VAL A 99 -10.41 5.77 3.35
CA VAL A 99 -11.04 6.32 2.12
C VAL A 99 -11.05 5.28 0.98
N SER A 100 -12.13 4.53 0.98
CA SER A 100 -12.81 3.71 0.00
C SER A 100 -14.25 3.71 0.49
N GLY A 101 -15.24 3.85 -0.39
CA GLY A 101 -16.67 4.05 -0.05
C GLY A 101 -17.38 2.89 0.67
N LEU A 102 -16.75 2.26 1.66
CA LEU A 102 -17.30 1.22 2.51
C LEU A 102 -16.86 1.49 3.97
N GLY A 103 -17.84 1.76 4.82
CA GLY A 103 -17.70 1.66 6.27
C GLY A 103 -17.31 2.97 6.98
N GLN A 104 -18.23 3.93 7.02
CA GLN A 104 -18.32 4.76 8.22
C GLN A 104 -18.69 3.80 9.37
N VAL A 105 -17.77 3.57 10.29
CA VAL A 105 -18.13 2.97 11.58
C VAL A 105 -19.03 3.97 12.27
N SER A 106 -20.33 3.67 12.36
CA SER A 106 -21.26 4.40 13.21
C SER A 106 -20.63 4.51 14.60
N ARG A 107 -20.33 5.74 15.02
CA ARG A 107 -20.14 6.04 16.43
C ARG A 107 -21.51 6.47 16.94
N ASP A 108 -22.31 5.50 17.37
CA ASP A 108 -23.40 5.83 18.28
C ASP A 108 -22.81 6.16 19.65
N PRO A 109 -23.39 7.16 20.36
CA PRO A 109 -22.89 7.66 21.63
C PRO A 109 -23.02 6.67 22.79
#